data_AF-A0A6A5FUW4-F1
#
_entry.id   AF-A0A6A5FUW4-F1
#
_cell.length_a   1.000
_cell.length_b   1.000
_cell.length_c   1.000
_cell.angle_alpha   90.00
_cell.angle_beta   90.00
_cell.angle_gamma   90.00
#
_symmetry.space_group_name_H-M   'P 1'
#
loop_
_entity.id
_entity.type
_entity.pdbx_description
1 polymer ?
#
loop_
_entity_poly.entity_id
_entity_poly.type
_entity_poly.pdbx_seq_one_letter_code
_entity_poly.pdbx_strand_id
1 'polypeptide(L)'
;MMNDILYAVEQARLNMQREGSGSSNRTQTYEEPAHNTHTIWNAPTHCFISRTPLPHEMPPVIDRTISRDPRIEPPSIEECIQAHSDPILPPHPRAGQYPRYYSRAMVAYCEDVYWTYNIGRLPPGVHMPPRPRDWMSRRMAPPEDFNYVPPPGNPSIPIPPEAMALHEERVRAHREAERRESFSPEIDVCL
;
A
#
# COMPACT_ATOMS: atom_id res chain seq x y z
N MET A 1 37.15 4.56 35.18
CA MET A 1 35.74 5.02 35.25
C MET A 1 34.86 3.95 35.91
N MET A 2 35.24 3.43 37.09
CA MET A 2 34.45 2.42 37.83
C MET A 2 34.03 2.91 39.24
N ASN A 3 34.36 4.15 39.60
CA ASN A 3 34.20 4.67 40.96
C ASN A 3 32.92 5.50 41.16
N ASP A 4 32.31 6.00 40.08
CA ASP A 4 31.16 6.92 40.18
C ASP A 4 29.85 6.18 40.50
N ILE A 5 29.71 4.93 40.07
CA ILE A 5 28.51 4.11 40.30
C ILE A 5 28.44 3.65 41.76
N LEU A 6 29.58 3.25 42.35
CA LEU A 6 29.65 2.85 43.76
C LEU A 6 29.35 4.03 44.69
N TYR A 7 29.82 5.23 44.35
CA TYR A 7 29.53 6.45 45.11
C TYR A 7 28.04 6.82 45.08
N ALA A 8 27.39 6.69 43.91
CA ALA A 8 25.96 6.99 43.78
C ALA A 8 25.07 6.02 44.57
N VAL A 9 25.43 4.73 44.62
CA VAL A 9 24.69 3.71 45.37
C VAL A 9 24.84 3.92 46.89
N GLU A 10 26.02 4.34 47.35
CA GLU A 10 26.27 4.59 48.77
C GLU A 10 25.53 5.84 49.29
N GLN A 11 25.43 6.89 48.47
CA GLN A 11 24.63 8.10 48.79
C GLN A 11 23.13 7.81 48.84
N ALA A 12 22.61 6.99 47.93
CA ALA A 12 21.19 6.58 47.95
C ALA A 12 20.83 5.78 49.21
N ARG A 13 21.76 4.94 49.70
CA ARG A 13 21.57 4.13 50.90
C ARG A 13 21.57 4.98 52.20
N LEU A 14 22.42 6.02 52.26
CA LEU A 14 22.47 6.95 53.40
C LEU A 14 21.21 7.83 53.50
N ASN A 15 20.65 8.26 52.37
CA ASN A 15 19.42 9.06 52.37
C ASN A 15 18.18 8.26 52.80
N MET A 16 18.11 6.96 52.48
CA MET A 16 17.00 6.11 52.95
C MET A 16 17.06 5.78 54.45
N GLN A 17 18.25 5.83 55.09
CA GLN A 17 18.35 5.65 56.54
C GLN A 17 18.00 6.91 57.34
N ARG A 18 17.93 8.08 56.70
CA ARG A 18 17.62 9.36 57.35
C ARG A 18 16.13 9.62 57.51
N GLU A 19 15.29 8.93 56.75
CA GLU A 19 13.81 9.07 56.81
C GLU A 19 13.12 7.96 57.62
N GLY A 20 13.88 7.06 58.26
CA GLY A 20 13.36 5.85 58.90
C GLY A 20 13.43 5.77 60.44
N SER A 21 13.86 6.83 61.15
CA SER A 21 14.04 6.79 62.61
C SER A 21 13.44 8.01 63.31
N GLY A 22 12.13 7.96 63.51
CA GLY A 22 11.41 8.94 64.33
C GLY A 22 9.97 8.52 64.63
N SER A 23 9.80 7.47 65.43
CA SER A 23 8.50 7.09 66.01
C SER A 23 8.47 7.45 67.49
N SER A 24 7.50 8.26 67.94
CA SER A 24 6.64 7.99 69.11
C SER A 24 5.82 9.22 69.54
N ASN A 25 4.50 9.09 69.35
CA ASN A 25 3.38 9.45 70.24
C ASN A 25 3.35 10.82 70.97
N ARG A 26 2.27 11.59 70.75
CA ARG A 26 1.19 11.86 71.75
C ARG A 26 0.39 13.12 71.33
N THR A 27 -0.93 12.96 71.35
CA THR A 27 -2.02 13.94 71.19
C THR A 27 -1.69 15.39 71.53
N GLN A 28 -1.88 16.31 70.57
CA GLN A 28 -2.22 17.71 70.84
C GLN A 28 -3.07 18.30 69.70
N THR A 29 -4.29 18.66 70.10
CA THR A 29 -5.20 19.71 69.64
C THR A 29 -4.93 20.41 68.30
N TYR A 30 -5.95 20.36 67.45
CA TYR A 30 -6.18 21.18 66.27
C TYR A 30 -6.14 22.67 66.64
N GLU A 31 -5.18 23.42 66.11
CA GLU A 31 -5.20 24.88 66.05
C GLU A 31 -4.90 25.23 64.59
N GLU A 32 -5.94 25.70 63.90
CA GLU A 32 -5.91 26.10 62.49
C GLU A 32 -5.27 27.50 62.40
N PRO A 33 -4.10 27.68 61.77
CA PRO A 33 -3.61 29.02 61.48
C PRO A 33 -4.30 29.49 60.19
N ALA A 34 -5.31 30.33 60.37
CA ALA A 34 -5.96 31.10 59.30
C ALA A 34 -4.94 32.01 58.61
N HIS A 35 -4.20 31.48 57.64
CA HIS A 35 -3.40 32.26 56.70
C HIS A 35 -3.94 32.01 55.31
N ASN A 36 -4.78 32.97 54.92
CA ASN A 36 -5.45 33.08 53.64
C ASN A 36 -4.41 33.35 52.53
N THR A 37 -3.62 32.35 52.16
CA THR A 37 -2.83 32.36 50.93
C THR A 37 -3.73 31.85 49.82
N HIS A 38 -4.29 32.77 49.05
CA HIS A 38 -4.81 32.47 47.72
C HIS A 38 -3.65 31.95 46.86
N THR A 39 -3.41 30.63 46.90
CA THR A 39 -2.56 29.94 45.94
C THR A 39 -3.32 29.96 44.62
N ILE A 40 -3.06 30.97 43.78
CA ILE A 40 -3.52 30.96 42.40
C ILE A 40 -2.78 29.83 41.71
N TRP A 41 -3.48 28.72 41.50
CA TRP A 41 -2.99 27.63 40.67
C TRP A 41 -3.02 28.11 39.21
N ASN A 42 -1.92 28.72 38.77
CA ASN A 42 -1.73 28.97 37.35
C ASN A 42 -1.47 27.61 36.68
N ALA A 43 -2.45 27.15 35.90
CA ALA A 43 -2.27 25.96 35.07
C ALA A 43 -1.02 26.12 34.19
N PRO A 44 -0.18 25.08 34.02
CA PRO A 44 0.93 25.15 33.09
C PRO A 44 0.41 25.47 31.69
N THR A 45 0.73 26.66 31.17
CA THR A 45 0.27 27.14 29.85
C THR A 45 0.97 26.47 28.67
N HIS A 46 1.94 25.58 28.94
CA HIS A 46 2.69 24.86 27.92
C HIS A 46 2.27 23.39 27.88
N CYS A 47 1.22 23.13 27.11
CA CYS A 47 0.94 21.77 26.64
C CYS A 47 2.02 21.41 25.62
N PHE A 48 2.94 20.51 25.93
CA PHE A 48 3.73 19.85 24.89
C PHE A 48 2.75 18.99 24.08
N ILE A 49 2.25 19.52 22.97
CA ILE A 49 1.49 18.73 22.00
C ILE A 49 2.51 17.84 21.30
N SER A 50 2.76 16.66 21.87
CA SER A 50 3.45 15.60 21.15
C SER A 50 2.54 15.20 20.00
N ARG A 51 2.98 15.49 18.77
CA ARG A 51 2.32 14.91 17.59
C ARG A 51 2.46 13.39 17.69
N THR A 52 1.42 12.66 17.32
CA THR A 52 1.56 11.21 17.09
C THR A 52 2.63 10.99 16.03
N PRO A 53 3.60 10.10 16.27
CA PRO A 53 4.64 9.81 15.29
C PRO A 53 4.01 9.28 14.00
N LEU A 54 4.61 9.64 12.87
CA LEU A 54 4.19 9.12 11.57
C LEU A 54 4.61 7.65 11.43
N PRO A 55 3.92 6.84 10.61
CA PRO A 55 4.22 5.41 10.50
C PRO A 55 5.70 5.10 10.16
N HIS A 56 6.35 5.90 9.31
CA HIS A 56 7.77 5.75 9.00
C HIS A 56 8.72 6.12 10.15
N GLU A 57 8.25 6.89 11.14
CA GLU A 57 8.99 7.23 12.36
C GLU A 57 8.88 6.14 13.44
N MET A 58 7.91 5.22 13.28
CA MET A 58 7.71 4.10 14.18
C MET A 58 8.65 2.93 13.84
N PRO A 59 8.96 2.05 14.81
CA PRO A 59 9.68 0.80 14.52
C PRO A 59 8.93 -0.05 13.49
N PRO A 60 9.62 -0.91 12.72
CA PRO A 60 9.00 -1.78 11.72
C PRO A 60 7.80 -2.55 12.28
N VAL A 61 6.66 -2.51 11.59
CA VAL A 61 5.45 -3.23 12.03
C VAL A 61 5.68 -4.74 12.03
N ILE A 62 6.46 -5.23 11.07
CA ILE A 62 6.88 -6.62 10.98
C ILE A 62 8.40 -6.64 11.12
N ASP A 63 8.89 -7.23 12.21
CA ASP A 63 10.31 -7.47 12.39
C ASP A 63 10.73 -8.70 11.57
N ARG A 64 11.24 -8.44 10.36
CA ARG A 64 11.73 -9.48 9.47
C ARG A 64 13.21 -9.71 9.70
N THR A 65 13.54 -10.87 10.27
CA THR A 65 14.94 -11.35 10.35
C THR A 65 15.52 -11.68 8.97
N ILE A 66 14.66 -12.00 7.99
CA ILE A 66 15.01 -12.29 6.59
C ILE A 66 14.12 -11.45 5.68
N SER A 67 14.71 -10.80 4.68
CA SER A 67 13.97 -10.02 3.69
C SER A 67 12.95 -10.88 2.94
N ARG A 68 11.76 -10.31 2.72
CA ARG A 68 10.68 -10.93 1.95
C ARG A 68 11.14 -11.27 0.53
N ASP A 69 10.78 -12.47 0.07
CA ASP A 69 10.84 -12.79 -1.36
C ASP A 69 9.52 -12.38 -2.05
N PRO A 70 9.55 -11.34 -2.91
CA PRO A 70 8.35 -10.82 -3.56
C PRO A 70 7.70 -11.79 -4.55
N ARG A 71 8.31 -12.93 -4.88
CA ARG A 71 7.71 -13.92 -5.79
C ARG A 71 6.76 -14.88 -5.09
N ILE A 72 7.03 -15.18 -3.82
CA ILE A 72 6.35 -16.23 -3.07
C ILE A 72 5.56 -15.69 -1.88
N GLU A 73 5.96 -14.54 -1.33
CA GLU A 73 5.31 -13.93 -0.18
C GLU A 73 4.50 -12.69 -0.60
N PRO A 74 3.21 -12.58 -0.20
CA PRO A 74 2.40 -11.41 -0.49
C PRO A 74 2.92 -10.16 0.23
N PRO A 75 2.68 -8.95 -0.31
CA PRO A 75 2.99 -7.72 0.39
C PRO A 75 2.10 -7.55 1.63
N SER A 76 2.63 -7.00 2.71
CA SER A 76 1.83 -6.49 3.83
C SER A 76 1.42 -5.04 3.57
N ILE A 77 0.17 -4.72 3.84
CA ILE A 77 -0.32 -3.34 3.67
C ILE A 77 0.29 -2.42 4.73
N GLU A 78 0.56 -2.93 5.94
CA GLU A 78 1.17 -2.21 7.05
C GLU A 78 2.61 -1.79 6.70
N GLU A 79 3.40 -2.70 6.15
CA GLU A 79 4.74 -2.38 5.65
C GLU A 79 4.70 -1.37 4.50
N CYS A 80 3.73 -1.51 3.60
CA CYS A 80 3.52 -0.55 2.52
C CYS A 80 3.17 0.84 3.06
N ILE A 81 2.35 0.93 4.11
CA ILE A 81 2.01 2.19 4.78
C ILE A 81 3.26 2.78 5.41
N GLN A 82 4.02 1.98 6.17
CA GLN A 82 5.23 2.44 6.83
C GLN A 82 6.26 2.98 5.82
N ALA A 83 6.56 2.23 4.76
CA ALA A 83 7.53 2.61 3.72
C ALA A 83 7.10 3.82 2.88
N HIS A 84 5.81 4.16 2.85
CA HIS A 84 5.25 5.20 1.96
C HIS A 84 4.46 6.27 2.70
N SER A 85 4.64 6.38 4.01
CA SER A 85 4.01 7.40 4.86
C SER A 85 4.81 8.69 4.96
N ASP A 86 6.02 8.74 4.42
CA ASP A 86 6.84 9.95 4.40
C ASP A 86 6.16 11.03 3.52
N PRO A 87 5.77 12.18 4.09
CA PRO A 87 5.10 13.26 3.36
C PRO A 87 6.00 13.96 2.33
N ILE A 88 7.33 13.78 2.39
CA ILE A 88 8.29 14.36 1.45
C ILE A 88 8.28 13.58 0.13
N LEU A 89 7.83 12.33 0.14
CA LEU A 89 7.81 11.51 -1.06
C LEU A 89 6.84 12.07 -2.11
N PRO A 90 7.24 12.10 -3.40
CA PRO A 90 6.32 12.44 -4.46
C PRO A 90 5.19 11.38 -4.56
N PRO A 91 4.07 11.74 -5.19
CA PRO A 91 3.02 10.77 -5.52
C PRO A 91 3.58 9.54 -6.25
N HIS A 92 2.92 8.40 -6.11
CA HIS A 92 3.35 7.18 -6.80
C HIS A 92 3.38 7.41 -8.32
N PRO A 93 4.37 6.91 -9.08
CA PRO A 93 4.48 7.16 -10.53
C PRO A 93 3.22 6.77 -11.33
N ARG A 94 2.51 5.73 -10.86
CA ARG A 94 1.25 5.25 -11.44
C ARG A 94 -0.01 5.81 -10.78
N ALA A 95 0.08 6.76 -9.85
CA ALA A 95 -1.08 7.27 -9.10
C ALA A 95 -2.23 7.75 -10.01
N GLY A 96 -1.91 8.33 -11.17
CA GLY A 96 -2.92 8.79 -12.14
C GLY A 96 -3.75 7.67 -12.79
N GLN A 97 -3.37 6.40 -12.64
CA GLN A 97 -4.12 5.25 -13.14
C GLN A 97 -5.08 4.66 -12.10
N TYR A 98 -4.93 5.07 -10.83
CA TYR A 98 -5.72 4.59 -9.70
C TYR A 98 -6.75 5.63 -9.25
N PRO A 99 -7.76 5.23 -8.45
CA PRO A 99 -8.70 6.18 -7.87
C PRO A 99 -7.99 7.24 -7.04
N ARG A 100 -8.47 8.49 -7.08
CA ARG A 100 -7.83 9.63 -6.40
C ARG A 100 -7.73 9.49 -4.87
N TYR A 101 -8.58 8.66 -4.27
CA TYR A 101 -8.57 8.39 -2.84
C TYR A 101 -7.56 7.31 -2.43
N TYR A 102 -6.88 6.65 -3.38
CA TYR A 102 -5.81 5.71 -3.06
C TYR A 102 -4.59 6.47 -2.55
N SER A 103 -4.12 6.06 -1.38
CA SER A 103 -2.85 6.53 -0.84
C SER A 103 -1.68 6.00 -1.68
N ARG A 104 -0.51 6.65 -1.57
CA ARG A 104 0.72 6.17 -2.19
C ARG A 104 1.04 4.73 -1.79
N ALA A 105 0.80 4.38 -0.52
CA ALA A 105 0.97 3.03 0.01
C ALA A 105 0.02 2.02 -0.65
N MET A 106 -1.25 2.39 -0.85
CA MET A 106 -2.22 1.52 -1.51
C MET A 106 -1.83 1.24 -2.96
N VAL A 107 -1.38 2.28 -3.69
CA VAL A 107 -0.89 2.10 -5.06
C VAL A 107 0.34 1.19 -5.08
N ALA A 108 1.29 1.38 -4.16
CA ALA A 108 2.48 0.53 -4.07
C ALA A 108 2.11 -0.94 -3.74
N TYR A 109 1.13 -1.16 -2.85
CA TYR A 109 0.60 -2.48 -2.56
C TYR A 109 0.00 -3.13 -3.80
N CYS A 110 -0.84 -2.41 -4.56
CA CYS A 110 -1.44 -2.94 -5.79
C CYS A 110 -0.40 -3.23 -6.88
N GLU A 111 0.65 -2.42 -6.98
CA GLU A 111 1.72 -2.57 -7.97
C GLU A 111 2.82 -3.56 -7.58
N ASP A 112 2.70 -4.21 -6.41
CA ASP A 112 3.70 -5.16 -5.96
C ASP A 112 3.87 -6.33 -6.94
N VAL A 113 5.13 -6.71 -7.11
CA VAL A 113 5.59 -7.73 -8.06
C VAL A 113 4.96 -9.10 -7.77
N TYR A 114 4.60 -9.38 -6.53
CA TYR A 114 3.90 -10.60 -6.13
C TYR A 114 2.62 -10.83 -6.91
N TRP A 115 1.81 -9.78 -7.10
CA TRP A 115 0.54 -9.89 -7.81
C TRP A 115 0.77 -10.25 -9.27
N THR A 116 1.84 -9.75 -9.88
CA THR A 116 2.21 -10.07 -11.27
C THR A 116 2.63 -11.54 -11.42
N TYR A 117 3.38 -12.09 -10.46
CA TYR A 117 3.85 -13.48 -10.53
C TYR A 117 2.78 -14.52 -10.17
N ASN A 118 1.77 -14.13 -9.38
CA ASN A 118 0.77 -15.05 -8.84
C ASN A 118 -0.62 -14.89 -9.46
N ILE A 119 -0.71 -14.28 -10.66
CA ILE A 119 -1.97 -14.18 -11.41
C ILE A 119 -2.55 -15.58 -11.63
N GLY A 120 -3.76 -15.80 -11.14
CA GLY A 120 -4.47 -17.08 -11.25
C GLY A 120 -3.95 -18.20 -10.33
N ARG A 121 -3.02 -17.90 -9.42
CA ARG A 121 -2.41 -18.87 -8.47
C ARG A 121 -2.56 -18.46 -7.01
N LEU A 122 -3.47 -17.54 -6.71
CA LEU A 122 -3.67 -17.05 -5.35
C LEU A 122 -4.34 -18.12 -4.46
N PRO A 123 -3.99 -18.18 -3.16
CA PRO A 123 -4.69 -19.03 -2.20
C PRO A 123 -6.19 -18.72 -2.13
N PRO A 124 -7.03 -19.70 -1.76
CA PRO A 124 -8.46 -19.47 -1.57
C PRO A 124 -8.73 -18.32 -0.59
N GLY A 125 -9.62 -17.40 -0.96
CA GLY A 125 -9.96 -16.22 -0.16
C GLY A 125 -9.02 -15.02 -0.32
N VAL A 126 -7.90 -15.16 -1.04
CA VAL A 126 -7.02 -14.04 -1.38
C VAL A 126 -7.40 -13.49 -2.76
N HIS A 127 -7.86 -12.24 -2.78
CA HIS A 127 -8.19 -11.54 -4.02
C HIS A 127 -7.02 -10.69 -4.48
N MET A 128 -6.72 -10.78 -5.79
CA MET A 128 -5.76 -9.88 -6.41
C MET A 128 -6.31 -8.44 -6.33
N PRO A 129 -5.50 -7.45 -5.92
CA PRO A 129 -5.95 -6.08 -5.90
C PRO A 129 -6.28 -5.59 -7.32
N PRO A 130 -7.24 -4.66 -7.45
CA PRO A 130 -7.61 -4.11 -8.75
C PRO A 130 -6.43 -3.32 -9.32
N ARG A 131 -5.85 -3.84 -10.40
CA ARG A 131 -4.78 -3.15 -11.13
C ARG A 131 -5.32 -2.58 -12.44
N PRO A 132 -5.03 -1.31 -12.75
CA PRO A 132 -5.22 -0.78 -14.08
C PRO A 132 -4.44 -1.64 -15.06
N ARG A 133 -5.07 -2.04 -16.17
CA ARG A 133 -4.39 -2.85 -17.19
C ARG A 133 -3.12 -2.14 -17.62
N ASP A 134 -2.01 -2.87 -17.59
CA ASP A 134 -0.78 -2.38 -18.20
C ASP A 134 -1.09 -2.05 -19.66
N TRP A 135 -0.62 -0.90 -20.12
CA TRP A 135 -0.86 -0.39 -21.47
C TRP A 135 -0.62 -1.43 -22.59
N MET A 136 0.23 -2.43 -22.34
CA MET A 136 0.47 -3.57 -23.25
C MET A 136 -0.78 -4.42 -23.52
N SER A 137 -1.74 -4.50 -22.59
CA SER A 137 -2.99 -5.24 -22.80
C SER A 137 -3.96 -4.54 -23.78
N ARG A 138 -3.68 -3.30 -24.22
CA ARG A 138 -4.42 -2.63 -25.31
C ARG A 138 -4.03 -3.11 -26.71
N ARG A 139 -2.99 -3.95 -26.86
CA ARG A 139 -2.51 -4.40 -28.17
C ARG A 139 -3.29 -5.56 -28.77
N MET A 140 -4.36 -6.04 -28.13
CA MET A 140 -5.34 -6.80 -28.88
C MET A 140 -6.21 -5.80 -29.61
N ALA A 141 -5.79 -5.45 -30.82
CA ALA A 141 -6.71 -4.86 -31.78
C ALA A 141 -7.98 -5.75 -31.77
N PRO A 142 -9.18 -5.16 -31.75
CA PRO A 142 -10.39 -5.94 -31.93
C PRO A 142 -10.22 -6.86 -33.14
N PRO A 143 -10.80 -8.08 -33.11
CA PRO A 143 -10.81 -8.95 -34.28
C PRO A 143 -11.21 -8.15 -35.52
N GLU A 144 -10.49 -8.36 -36.62
CA GLU A 144 -10.80 -7.64 -37.86
C GLU A 144 -12.23 -7.98 -38.29
N ASP A 145 -13.04 -6.96 -38.50
CA ASP A 145 -14.40 -7.11 -39.00
C ASP A 145 -14.36 -7.24 -40.53
N PHE A 146 -14.30 -8.48 -41.02
CA PHE A 146 -14.33 -8.80 -42.45
C PHE A 146 -15.66 -8.48 -43.14
N ASN A 147 -16.70 -8.13 -42.37
CA ASN A 147 -18.02 -7.71 -42.87
C ASN A 147 -18.24 -6.20 -42.77
N TYR A 148 -17.19 -5.43 -42.41
CA TYR A 148 -17.29 -3.99 -42.32
C TYR A 148 -17.66 -3.37 -43.67
N VAL A 149 -18.77 -2.63 -43.69
CA VAL A 149 -19.19 -1.80 -44.82
C VAL A 149 -18.99 -0.34 -44.43
N PRO A 150 -18.12 0.42 -45.11
CA PRO A 150 -17.92 1.83 -44.78
C PRO A 150 -19.23 2.60 -44.98
N PRO A 151 -19.54 3.59 -44.12
CA PRO A 151 -20.73 4.40 -44.27
C PRO A 151 -20.70 5.18 -45.60
N PRO A 152 -21.86 5.48 -46.21
CA PRO A 152 -21.92 6.22 -47.46
C PRO A 152 -21.35 7.63 -47.27
N GLY A 153 -20.39 8.02 -48.11
CA GLY A 153 -19.74 9.33 -48.10
C GLY A 153 -18.22 9.24 -48.25
N ASN A 154 -17.58 10.38 -48.48
CA ASN A 154 -16.12 10.44 -48.48
C ASN A 154 -15.63 10.42 -47.02
N PRO A 155 -14.71 9.52 -46.64
CA PRO A 155 -14.15 9.53 -45.30
C PRO A 155 -13.41 10.84 -45.07
N SER A 156 -13.47 11.38 -43.84
CA SER A 156 -12.76 12.60 -43.45
C SER A 156 -11.24 12.51 -43.63
N ILE A 157 -10.72 11.28 -43.69
CA ILE A 157 -9.31 10.97 -43.94
C ILE A 157 -9.29 10.02 -45.15
N PRO A 158 -8.58 10.37 -46.25
CA PRO A 158 -8.48 9.50 -47.40
C PRO A 158 -7.76 8.21 -47.00
N ILE A 159 -8.39 7.06 -47.30
CA ILE A 159 -7.78 5.75 -47.06
C ILE A 159 -6.78 5.49 -48.21
N PRO A 160 -5.50 5.21 -47.92
CA PRO A 160 -4.54 4.90 -48.96
C PRO A 160 -4.98 3.68 -49.79
N PRO A 161 -4.79 3.69 -51.13
CA PRO A 161 -5.15 2.55 -51.99
C PRO A 161 -4.49 1.24 -51.55
N GLU A 162 -3.24 1.31 -51.06
CA GLU A 162 -2.49 0.17 -50.56
C GLU A 162 -3.15 -0.49 -49.33
N ALA A 163 -3.76 0.32 -48.44
CA ALA A 163 -4.45 -0.18 -47.26
C ALA A 163 -5.75 -0.91 -47.62
N MET A 164 -6.46 -0.43 -48.64
CA MET A 164 -7.65 -1.10 -49.17
C MET A 164 -7.30 -2.43 -49.83
N ALA A 165 -6.24 -2.47 -50.63
CA ALA A 165 -5.79 -3.70 -51.28
C ALA A 165 -5.43 -4.79 -50.25
N LEU A 166 -4.72 -4.43 -49.17
CA LEU A 166 -4.39 -5.36 -48.09
C LEU A 166 -5.64 -5.87 -47.35
N HIS A 167 -6.63 -5.01 -47.11
CA HIS A 167 -7.88 -5.44 -46.49
C HIS A 167 -8.64 -6.43 -47.38
N GLU A 168 -8.74 -6.16 -48.69
CA GLU A 168 -9.39 -7.06 -49.65
C GLU A 168 -8.70 -8.42 -49.75
N GLU A 169 -7.36 -8.45 -49.69
CA GLU A 169 -6.58 -9.69 -49.65
C GLU A 169 -6.89 -10.51 -48.39
N ARG A 170 -6.92 -9.87 -47.21
CA ARG A 170 -7.25 -10.54 -45.96
C ARG A 170 -8.70 -11.04 -45.93
N VAL A 171 -9.65 -10.27 -46.44
CA VAL A 171 -11.06 -10.70 -46.60
C VAL A 171 -11.16 -11.93 -47.50
N ARG A 172 -10.39 -11.97 -48.60
CA ARG A 172 -10.37 -13.13 -49.52
C ARG A 172 -9.82 -14.37 -48.83
N ALA A 173 -8.70 -14.24 -48.12
CA ALA A 173 -8.08 -15.33 -47.37
C ALA A 173 -9.01 -15.87 -46.26
N HIS A 174 -9.71 -14.98 -45.54
CA HIS A 174 -10.68 -15.37 -44.51
C HIS A 174 -11.82 -16.19 -45.10
N ARG A 175 -12.45 -15.72 -46.19
CA ARG A 175 -13.54 -16.45 -46.86
C ARG A 175 -13.10 -17.80 -47.41
N GLU A 176 -11.85 -17.90 -47.88
CA GLU A 176 -11.29 -19.18 -48.34
C GLU A 176 -11.07 -20.14 -47.17
N ALA A 177 -10.57 -19.65 -46.03
CA ALA A 177 -10.42 -20.45 -44.82
C ALA A 177 -11.76 -20.96 -44.29
N GLU A 178 -12.77 -20.08 -44.18
CA GLU A 178 -14.14 -20.47 -43.77
C GLU A 178 -14.74 -21.54 -44.70
N ARG A 179 -14.52 -21.40 -46.02
CA ARG A 179 -14.95 -22.43 -46.98
C ARG A 179 -14.24 -23.75 -46.71
N ARG A 180 -12.91 -23.76 -46.58
CA ARG A 180 -12.15 -24.99 -46.32
C ARG A 180 -12.59 -25.69 -45.03
N GLU A 181 -12.86 -24.93 -43.97
CA GLU A 181 -13.40 -25.47 -42.72
C GLU A 181 -14.81 -26.04 -42.92
N SER A 182 -15.68 -25.35 -43.66
CA SER A 182 -17.03 -25.83 -43.97
C SER A 182 -17.07 -27.09 -44.87
N PHE A 183 -15.98 -27.38 -45.59
CA PHE A 183 -15.83 -28.56 -46.44
C PHE A 183 -15.00 -29.68 -45.80
N SER A 184 -14.57 -29.55 -44.53
CA SER A 184 -13.95 -30.66 -43.82
C SER A 184 -15.04 -31.70 -43.52
N PRO A 185 -15.01 -32.90 -44.14
CA PRO A 185 -15.96 -33.94 -43.77
C PRO A 185 -15.72 -34.27 -42.31
N GLU A 186 -16.78 -34.23 -41.49
CA GLU A 186 -16.81 -34.93 -40.22
C GLU A 186 -16.45 -36.38 -40.52
N ILE A 187 -15.25 -36.80 -40.11
CA ILE A 187 -14.92 -38.21 -40.07
C ILE A 187 -15.79 -38.75 -38.94
N ASP A 188 -16.95 -39.26 -39.30
CA ASP A 188 -17.83 -40.03 -38.44
C ASP A 188 -17.04 -41.26 -37.99
N VAL A 189 -16.43 -41.16 -36.80
CA VAL A 189 -15.81 -42.31 -36.14
C VAL A 189 -16.96 -43.11 -35.54
N CYS A 190 -17.57 -43.97 -36.37
CA CYS A 190 -18.46 -45.02 -35.90
C CYS A 190 -17.65 -45.99 -35.01
N LEU A 191 -18.11 -46.11 -33.76
CA LEU A 191 -17.67 -47.05 -32.72
C LEU A 191 -17.80 -48.52 -33.16
#